data_AF-A0A411F8H6-F1
#
_entry.id   AF-A0A411F8H6-F1
#
_cell.length_a   1.000
_cell.length_b   1.000
_cell.length_c   1.000
_cell.angle_alpha   90.00
_cell.angle_beta   90.00
_cell.angle_gamma   90.00
#
_symmetry.space_group_name_H-M   'P 1'
#
loop_
_entity.id
_entity.type
_entity.pdbx_description
1 polymer ?
#
loop_
_entity_poly.entity_id
_entity_poly.type
_entity_poly.pdbx_seq_one_letter_code
_entity_poly.pdbx_strand_id
1 'polypeptide(L)'
;TVDHYDCMVDTYARAGLLDEAYELIKSMPFQPDAMSWKSLLGGCSVHRNFELGKIAAEELLQLDPKDIAAYVLMFNLYVSLGKWKDAADVRRLMAERELRKEVGCSWITIKGQVHRFVVGDRYHPQTEAIYSKLNELKFPKTKNEHVILSE
;
A
#
# COMPACT_ATOMS: atom_id res chain seq x y z
N THR A 1 -4.03 23.37 -8.42
CA THR A 1 -3.62 23.35 -7.00
C THR A 1 -2.74 22.13 -6.77
N VAL A 2 -2.05 22.03 -5.63
CA VAL A 2 -1.21 20.85 -5.28
C VAL A 2 -2.02 19.56 -5.43
N ASP A 3 -3.23 19.50 -4.86
CA ASP A 3 -4.12 18.34 -4.95
C ASP A 3 -4.45 17.89 -6.39
N HIS A 4 -4.53 18.83 -7.36
CA HIS A 4 -4.77 18.47 -8.76
C HIS A 4 -3.56 17.75 -9.37
N TYR A 5 -2.35 18.18 -9.03
CA TYR A 5 -1.14 17.51 -9.47
C TYR A 5 -1.05 16.12 -8.83
N ASP A 6 -1.32 15.97 -7.53
CA ASP A 6 -1.34 14.67 -6.88
C ASP A 6 -2.35 13.72 -7.52
N CYS A 7 -3.58 14.19 -7.81
CA CYS A 7 -4.59 13.39 -8.50
C CYS A 7 -4.12 12.92 -9.88
N MET A 8 -3.42 13.79 -10.62
CA MET A 8 -2.90 13.45 -11.94
C MET A 8 -1.75 12.46 -11.87
N VAL A 9 -0.79 12.67 -10.97
CA VAL A 9 0.31 11.73 -10.70
C VAL A 9 -0.25 10.37 -10.33
N ASP A 10 -1.22 10.31 -9.41
CA ASP A 10 -1.89 9.09 -8.98
C ASP A 10 -2.64 8.39 -10.13
N THR A 11 -3.24 9.16 -11.04
CA THR A 11 -3.90 8.63 -12.23
C THR A 11 -2.91 8.00 -13.20
N TYR A 12 -1.83 8.71 -13.54
CA TYR A 12 -0.77 8.19 -14.41
C TYR A 12 -0.09 6.95 -13.81
N ALA A 13 0.26 7.01 -12.52
CA ALA A 13 0.92 5.92 -11.82
C ALA A 13 0.08 4.63 -11.81
N ARG A 14 -1.23 4.74 -11.54
CA ARG A 14 -2.15 3.59 -11.59
C ARG A 14 -2.31 3.04 -13.00
N ALA A 15 -2.30 3.89 -14.01
CA ALA A 15 -2.35 3.49 -15.42
C ALA A 15 -1.06 2.82 -15.92
N GLY A 16 0.03 2.83 -15.14
CA GLY A 16 1.34 2.31 -15.55
C GLY A 16 2.15 3.29 -16.40
N LEU A 17 1.67 4.52 -16.54
CA LEU A 17 2.35 5.63 -17.21
C LEU A 17 3.32 6.31 -16.22
N LEU A 18 4.32 5.54 -15.79
CA LEU A 18 5.19 5.91 -14.68
C LEU A 18 6.17 7.03 -15.05
N ASP A 19 6.65 7.04 -16.29
CA ASP A 19 7.52 8.10 -16.78
C ASP A 19 6.76 9.43 -16.86
N GLU A 20 5.51 9.41 -17.36
CA GLU A 20 4.64 10.59 -17.38
C GLU A 20 4.30 11.09 -15.97
N ALA A 21 4.06 10.16 -15.04
CA ALA A 21 3.86 10.51 -13.62
C ALA A 21 5.10 11.21 -13.04
N TYR A 22 6.30 10.68 -13.33
CA TYR A 22 7.55 11.27 -12.86
C TYR A 22 7.85 12.63 -13.51
N GLU A 23 7.65 12.77 -14.83
CA GLU A 23 7.80 14.05 -15.52
C GLU A 23 6.81 15.11 -15.01
N LEU A 24 5.58 14.71 -14.66
CA LEU A 24 4.63 15.60 -14.02
C LEU A 24 5.12 16.08 -12.65
N ILE A 25 5.70 15.19 -11.85
CA ILE A 25 6.33 15.56 -10.56
C ILE A 25 7.47 16.55 -10.79
N LYS A 26 8.35 16.29 -11.77
CA LYS A 26 9.50 17.16 -12.08
C LYS A 26 9.12 18.53 -12.63
N SER A 27 7.96 18.64 -13.28
CA SER A 27 7.45 19.88 -13.87
C SER A 27 6.56 20.71 -12.94
N MET A 28 6.35 20.27 -11.69
CA MET A 28 5.55 21.03 -10.72
C MET A 28 6.17 22.41 -10.46
N PRO A 29 5.36 23.49 -10.43
CA PRO A 29 5.86 24.85 -10.13
C PRO A 29 6.16 25.06 -8.63
N PHE A 30 6.15 24.00 -7.83
CA PHE A 30 6.38 23.97 -6.38
C PHE A 30 7.08 22.66 -6.01
N GLN A 31 7.54 22.56 -4.76
CA GLN A 31 8.16 21.34 -4.26
C GLN A 31 7.13 20.21 -4.18
N PRO A 32 7.39 19.05 -4.82
CA PRO A 32 6.50 17.89 -4.73
C PRO A 32 6.38 17.42 -3.28
N ASP A 33 5.18 17.06 -2.88
CA ASP A 33 4.90 16.64 -1.51
C ASP A 33 5.02 15.12 -1.35
N ALA A 34 4.78 14.65 -0.13
CA ALA A 34 4.82 13.22 0.17
C ALA A 34 3.76 12.43 -0.63
N MET A 35 2.62 13.04 -0.97
CA MET A 35 1.53 12.35 -1.68
C MET A 35 1.92 12.05 -3.12
N SER A 36 2.50 13.02 -3.82
CA SER A 36 3.07 12.85 -5.16
C SER A 36 4.03 11.65 -5.24
N TRP A 37 5.00 11.58 -4.31
CA TRP A 37 5.98 10.48 -4.29
C TRP A 37 5.36 9.14 -3.88
N LYS A 38 4.41 9.13 -2.93
CA LYS A 38 3.66 7.91 -2.55
C LYS A 38 2.89 7.35 -3.74
N SER A 39 2.23 8.19 -4.52
CA SER A 39 1.49 7.77 -5.71
C SER A 39 2.40 7.15 -6.77
N LEU A 40 3.54 7.79 -7.08
CA LEU A 40 4.53 7.22 -8.01
C LEU A 40 5.08 5.88 -7.49
N LEU A 41 5.49 5.82 -6.22
CA LEU A 41 6.02 4.61 -5.59
C LEU A 41 4.99 3.47 -5.58
N GLY A 42 3.72 3.78 -5.31
CA GLY A 42 2.61 2.85 -5.39
C GLY A 42 2.44 2.25 -6.78
N GLY A 43 2.44 3.10 -7.82
CA GLY A 43 2.44 2.65 -9.21
C GLY A 43 3.66 1.77 -9.55
N CYS A 44 4.85 2.19 -9.14
CA CYS A 44 6.09 1.43 -9.34
C CYS A 44 6.04 0.04 -8.69
N SER A 45 5.46 -0.08 -7.50
CA SER A 45 5.27 -1.38 -6.83
C SER A 45 4.30 -2.30 -7.58
N VAL A 46 3.25 -1.76 -8.19
CA VAL A 46 2.26 -2.54 -8.96
C VAL A 46 2.84 -2.98 -10.30
N HIS A 47 3.49 -2.05 -11.01
CA HIS A 47 4.02 -2.25 -12.36
C HIS A 47 5.49 -2.71 -12.38
N ARG A 48 6.07 -2.98 -11.20
CA ARG A 48 7.42 -3.53 -11.00
C ARG A 48 8.56 -2.69 -11.61
N ASN A 49 8.40 -1.36 -11.62
CA ASN A 49 9.46 -0.46 -12.06
C ASN A 49 10.40 -0.15 -10.89
N PHE A 50 11.54 -0.83 -10.87
CA PHE A 50 12.51 -0.70 -9.78
C PHE A 50 13.19 0.67 -9.73
N GLU A 51 13.57 1.21 -10.88
CA GLU A 51 14.38 2.42 -10.96
C GLU A 51 13.61 3.64 -10.46
N LEU A 52 12.40 3.87 -10.99
CA LEU A 52 11.54 4.96 -10.52
C LEU A 52 11.04 4.73 -9.10
N GLY A 53 10.79 3.47 -8.73
CA GLY A 53 10.40 3.12 -7.37
C GLY A 53 11.49 3.47 -6.34
N LYS A 54 12.76 3.23 -6.68
CA LYS A 54 13.87 3.60 -5.80
C LYS A 54 13.97 5.12 -5.61
N ILE A 55 13.87 5.88 -6.70
CA ILE A 55 13.87 7.35 -6.66
C ILE A 55 12.73 7.87 -5.78
N ALA A 56 11.50 7.41 -6.03
CA ALA A 56 10.33 7.85 -5.28
C ALA A 56 10.42 7.53 -3.78
N ALA A 57 10.99 6.37 -3.44
CA ALA A 57 11.22 6.00 -2.05
C ALA A 57 12.30 6.86 -1.36
N GLU A 58 13.40 7.16 -2.06
CA GLU A 58 14.47 8.02 -1.53
C GLU A 58 13.97 9.44 -1.28
N GLU A 59 13.24 10.03 -2.23
CA GLU A 59 12.62 11.36 -2.07
C GLU A 59 11.61 11.38 -0.92
N LEU A 60 10.76 10.36 -0.81
CA LEU A 60 9.78 10.27 0.26
C LEU A 60 10.42 10.14 1.65
N LEU A 61 11.49 9.35 1.79
CA LEU A 61 12.22 9.20 3.05
C LEU A 61 13.08 10.43 3.40
N GLN A 62 13.46 11.25 2.41
CA GLN A 62 14.08 12.55 2.66
C GLN A 62 13.05 13.54 3.23
N LEU A 63 11.81 13.52 2.75
CA LEU A 63 10.73 14.36 3.28
C LEU A 63 10.28 13.90 4.68
N ASP A 64 10.07 12.60 4.87
CA ASP A 64 9.72 12.01 6.16
C ASP A 64 10.42 10.65 6.36
N PRO A 65 11.51 10.60 7.14
CA PRO A 65 12.24 9.37 7.45
C PRO A 65 11.44 8.30 8.23
N LYS A 66 10.24 8.65 8.72
CA LYS A 66 9.33 7.76 9.45
C LYS A 66 8.07 7.43 8.67
N ASP A 67 7.99 7.78 7.38
CA ASP A 67 6.81 7.50 6.58
C ASP A 67 6.60 5.99 6.40
N ILE A 68 5.54 5.47 7.04
CA ILE A 68 5.25 4.03 7.06
C ILE A 68 4.88 3.53 5.65
N ALA A 69 4.22 4.35 4.84
CA ALA A 69 3.82 3.97 3.49
C ALA A 69 5.03 3.79 2.58
N ALA A 70 6.08 4.62 2.73
CA ALA A 70 7.35 4.46 2.03
C ALA A 70 7.92 3.06 2.25
N TYR A 71 8.08 2.65 3.51
CA TYR A 71 8.61 1.33 3.86
C TYR A 71 7.74 0.18 3.34
N VAL A 72 6.42 0.28 3.48
CA VAL A 72 5.49 -0.75 3.01
C VAL A 72 5.56 -0.90 1.49
N LEU A 73 5.60 0.21 0.75
CA LEU A 73 5.65 0.19 -0.71
C LEU A 73 7.02 -0.27 -1.22
N MET A 74 8.13 0.12 -0.56
CA MET A 74 9.47 -0.42 -0.84
C MET A 74 9.51 -1.94 -0.62
N PHE A 75 8.96 -2.42 0.49
CA PHE A 75 8.86 -3.85 0.77
C PHE A 75 8.12 -4.57 -0.36
N ASN A 76 6.96 -4.06 -0.76
CA ASN A 76 6.16 -4.64 -1.85
C ASN A 76 6.89 -4.62 -3.19
N LEU A 77 7.61 -3.54 -3.50
CA LEU A 77 8.44 -3.43 -4.70
C LEU A 77 9.51 -4.53 -4.72
N TYR A 78 10.27 -4.70 -3.64
CA TYR A 78 11.28 -5.76 -3.53
C TYR A 78 10.67 -7.17 -3.65
N VAL A 79 9.53 -7.42 -2.98
CA VAL A 79 8.78 -8.69 -3.09
C VAL A 79 8.34 -8.95 -4.54
N SER A 80 7.79 -7.94 -5.22
CA SER A 80 7.32 -8.07 -6.61
C SER A 80 8.42 -8.45 -7.60
N LEU A 81 9.67 -8.13 -7.26
CA LEU A 81 10.88 -8.41 -8.05
C LEU A 81 11.62 -9.68 -7.58
N GLY A 82 11.10 -10.40 -6.58
CA GLY A 82 11.75 -11.59 -6.01
C GLY A 82 13.00 -11.29 -5.18
N LYS A 83 13.22 -10.03 -4.78
CA LYS A 83 14.35 -9.58 -3.97
C LYS A 83 14.07 -9.80 -2.48
N TRP A 84 13.95 -11.06 -2.08
CA TRP A 84 13.52 -11.45 -0.74
C TRP A 84 14.43 -10.94 0.39
N LYS A 85 15.74 -10.87 0.14
CA LYS A 85 16.71 -10.37 1.12
C LYS A 85 16.49 -8.88 1.40
N ASP A 86 16.38 -8.07 0.35
CA ASP A 86 16.13 -6.62 0.47
C ASP A 86 14.77 -6.35 1.13
N ALA A 87 13.74 -7.13 0.78
CA ALA A 87 12.44 -7.06 1.45
C ALA A 87 12.53 -7.37 2.95
N ALA A 88 13.31 -8.39 3.33
CA ALA A 88 13.54 -8.72 4.73
C ALA A 88 14.32 -7.62 5.48
N ASP A 89 15.29 -6.97 4.82
CA ASP A 89 16.01 -5.83 5.38
C ASP A 89 15.08 -4.63 5.62
N VAL A 90 14.16 -4.34 4.70
CA VAL A 90 13.11 -3.32 4.90
C VAL A 90 12.23 -3.64 6.10
N ARG A 91 11.76 -4.89 6.25
CA ARG A 91 10.96 -5.30 7.42
C ARG A 91 11.74 -5.16 8.73
N ARG A 92 13.03 -5.52 8.74
CA ARG A 92 13.89 -5.34 9.92
C ARG A 92 13.98 -3.87 10.31
N LEU A 93 14.22 -2.99 9.34
CA LEU A 93 14.33 -1.56 9.58
C LEU A 93 13.02 -0.96 10.10
N MET A 94 11.86 -1.41 9.61
CA MET A 94 10.56 -1.01 10.16
C MET A 94 10.43 -1.42 11.64
N ALA A 95 10.82 -2.64 11.99
CA ALA A 95 10.76 -3.14 13.36
C ALA A 95 11.69 -2.36 14.31
N GLU A 96 12.93 -2.11 13.88
CA GLU A 96 13.91 -1.31 14.63
C GLU A 96 13.44 0.13 14.89
N ARG A 97 12.63 0.68 13.97
CA ARG A 97 12.06 2.03 14.07
C ARG A 97 10.65 2.06 14.68
N GLU A 98 10.14 0.92 15.14
CA GLU A 98 8.78 0.76 15.67
C GLU A 98 7.68 1.20 14.70
N LEU A 99 7.95 1.15 13.39
CA LEU A 99 7.00 1.51 12.33
C LEU A 99 6.07 0.33 12.05
N ARG A 100 4.77 0.54 12.25
CA ARG A 100 3.76 -0.49 12.02
C ARG A 100 2.65 0.05 11.13
N LYS A 101 2.36 -0.67 10.04
CA LYS A 101 1.18 -0.39 9.24
C LYS A 101 -0.05 -0.57 10.12
N GLU A 102 -0.91 0.44 10.18
CA GLU A 102 -2.21 0.30 10.82
C GLU A 102 -3.02 -0.78 10.10
N VAL A 103 -3.59 -1.69 10.87
CA VAL A 103 -4.46 -2.73 10.33
C VAL A 103 -5.76 -2.09 9.85
N GLY A 104 -6.19 -2.47 8.65
CA GLY A 104 -7.46 -2.00 8.12
C GLY A 104 -8.60 -2.42 9.05
N CYS A 105 -9.47 -1.48 9.37
CA CYS A 105 -10.70 -1.74 10.09
C CYS A 105 -11.90 -1.18 9.33
N SER A 106 -13.00 -1.93 9.36
CA SER A 106 -14.30 -1.46 8.89
C SER A 106 -15.32 -1.65 10.01
N TRP A 107 -16.44 -0.96 9.91
CA TRP A 107 -17.52 -1.10 10.86
C TRP A 107 -18.87 -0.83 10.21
N ILE A 108 -19.90 -1.44 10.77
CA ILE A 108 -21.31 -1.18 10.41
C ILE A 108 -22.09 -0.90 11.69
N THR A 109 -23.20 -0.17 11.56
CA THR A 109 -24.11 0.08 12.69
C THR A 109 -25.42 -0.63 12.46
N ILE A 110 -25.80 -1.51 13.40
CA ILE A 110 -27.06 -2.26 13.35
C ILE A 110 -27.83 -1.94 14.63
N LYS A 111 -29.04 -1.38 14.50
CA LYS A 111 -29.91 -1.04 15.63
C LYS A 111 -29.18 -0.22 16.72
N GLY A 112 -28.31 0.70 16.31
CA GLY A 112 -27.52 1.55 17.22
C GLY A 112 -26.27 0.90 17.81
N GLN A 113 -26.01 -0.38 17.53
CA GLN A 113 -24.77 -1.06 17.94
C GLN A 113 -23.73 -1.01 16.82
N VAL A 114 -22.51 -0.61 17.16
CA VAL A 114 -21.37 -0.63 16.23
C VAL A 114 -20.72 -2.02 16.24
N HIS A 115 -20.64 -2.62 15.06
CA HIS A 115 -19.96 -3.88 14.81
C HIS A 115 -18.68 -3.60 14.04
N ARG A 116 -17.53 -3.79 14.70
CA ARG A 116 -16.20 -3.55 14.13
C ARG A 116 -15.60 -4.85 13.62
N PHE A 117 -14.90 -4.75 12.49
CA PHE A 117 -14.17 -5.84 11.85
C PHE A 117 -12.75 -5.35 11.57
N VAL A 118 -11.75 -6.05 12.11
CA VAL A 118 -10.34 -5.77 11.84
C VAL A 118 -9.80 -6.92 10.99
N VAL A 119 -8.91 -6.63 10.04
CA VAL A 119 -8.32 -7.66 9.18
C VAL A 119 -7.75 -8.80 10.03
N GLY A 120 -8.28 -10.01 9.83
CA GLY A 120 -7.83 -11.24 10.49
C GLY A 120 -8.26 -11.40 11.95
N ASP A 121 -9.01 -10.46 12.53
CA ASP A 121 -9.45 -10.56 13.92
C ASP A 121 -10.60 -11.55 14.10
N ARG A 122 -10.80 -11.97 15.36
CA ARG A 122 -11.90 -12.86 15.73
C ARG A 122 -12.66 -12.35 16.96
N TYR A 123 -12.49 -11.07 17.31
CA TYR A 123 -13.04 -10.48 18.54
C TYR A 123 -14.55 -10.23 18.50
N HIS A 124 -15.17 -10.27 17.33
CA HIS A 124 -16.60 -10.03 17.21
C HIS A 124 -17.42 -11.12 17.93
N PRO A 125 -18.44 -10.80 18.75
CA PRO A 125 -19.23 -11.80 19.49
C PRO A 125 -19.90 -12.86 18.61
N GLN A 126 -20.17 -12.52 17.34
CA GLN A 126 -20.77 -13.41 16.35
C GLN A 126 -19.74 -14.00 15.35
N THR A 127 -18.46 -14.09 15.73
CA THR A 127 -17.35 -14.48 14.84
C THR A 127 -17.65 -15.77 14.08
N GLU A 128 -18.16 -16.80 14.77
CA GLU A 128 -18.42 -18.11 14.17
C GLU A 128 -19.47 -18.02 13.05
N ALA A 129 -20.58 -17.32 13.30
CA ALA A 129 -21.64 -17.12 12.31
C ALA A 129 -21.16 -16.32 11.10
N ILE A 130 -20.36 -15.27 11.34
CA ILE A 130 -19.77 -14.45 10.26
C ILE A 130 -18.87 -15.30 9.38
N TYR A 131 -17.94 -16.05 9.97
CA TYR A 131 -17.00 -16.89 9.21
C TYR A 131 -17.70 -18.07 8.52
N SER A 132 -18.73 -18.66 9.13
CA SER A 132 -19.58 -19.66 8.47
C SER A 132 -20.23 -19.06 7.22
N LYS A 133 -20.82 -17.86 7.35
CA LYS A 133 -21.47 -17.21 6.21
C LYS A 133 -20.47 -16.84 5.11
N LEU A 134 -19.30 -16.33 5.47
CA LEU A 134 -18.23 -16.07 4.50
C LEU A 134 -17.80 -17.35 3.79
N ASN A 135 -17.73 -18.50 4.47
CA ASN A 135 -17.41 -19.78 3.84
C ASN A 135 -18.48 -20.23 2.85
N GLU A 136 -19.76 -20.02 3.15
CA GLU A 136 -20.86 -20.27 2.19
C GLU A 136 -20.76 -19.35 0.95
N LEU A 137 -20.34 -18.10 1.15
CA LEU A 137 -20.22 -17.10 0.08
C LEU A 137 -18.94 -17.24 -0.77
N LYS A 138 -17.99 -18.11 -0.39
CA LYS A 138 -16.78 -18.36 -1.18
C LYS A 138 -17.18 -19.00 -2.52
N PHE A 139 -17.26 -18.19 -3.57
CA PHE A 139 -17.31 -18.66 -4.94
C PHE A 139 -16.07 -19.52 -5.26
N PRO A 140 -16.17 -20.54 -6.15
CA PRO A 140 -15.03 -21.33 -6.55
C PRO A 140 -13.93 -20.41 -7.10
N LYS A 141 -12.77 -20.42 -6.46
CA LYS A 141 -11.60 -19.67 -6.91
C LYS A 141 -11.29 -20.07 -8.35
N THR A 142 -11.40 -19.14 -9.29
CA THR A 142 -10.74 -19.29 -10.59
C THR A 142 -9.26 -19.49 -10.30
N LYS A 143 -8.73 -20.65 -10.70
CA LYS A 143 -7.29 -20.94 -10.65
C LYS A 143 -6.58 -19.90 -11.51
N ASN A 144 -6.06 -18.85 -10.89
CA ASN A 144 -4.75 -18.27 -11.20
C ASN A 144 -4.47 -17.07 -10.27
N GLU A 145 -3.19 -16.96 -9.95
CA GLU A 145 -2.49 -15.87 -9.27
C GLU A 145 -2.19 -16.06 -7.78
N HIS A 146 -0.88 -16.19 -7.53
CA HIS A 146 -0.21 -16.29 -6.25
C HIS A 146 -0.46 -15.02 -5.44
N VAL A 147 -1.41 -15.10 -4.52
CA VAL A 147 -1.58 -14.10 -3.46
C VAL A 147 -0.55 -14.39 -2.37
N ILE A 148 0.58 -13.69 -2.41
CA ILE A 148 1.50 -13.59 -1.28
C ILE A 148 0.88 -12.59 -0.29
N LEU A 149 0.10 -13.10 0.66
CA LEU A 149 -0.20 -12.39 1.89
C LEU A 149 0.77 -12.93 2.93
N SER A 150 1.78 -12.14 3.28
CA SER A 150 2.58 -12.40 4.47
C SER A 150 2.06 -11.53 5.60
N GLU A 151 1.77 -12.22 6.71
CA GLU A 151 1.54 -11.68 8.05
C GLU A 151 2.60 -10.65 8.48
#